data_AF-A0A060BX86-F1
#
_entry.id   AF-A0A060BX86-F1
#
_cell.length_a   1.000
_cell.length_b   1.000
_cell.length_c   1.000
_cell.angle_alpha   90.00
_cell.angle_beta   90.00
_cell.angle_gamma   90.00
#
_symmetry.space_group_name_H-M   'P 1'
#
loop_
_entity.id
_entity.type
_entity.pdbx_description
1 polymer ?
#
loop_
_entity_poly.entity_id
_entity_poly.type
_entity_poly.pdbx_seq_one_letter_code
_entity_poly.pdbx_strand_id
1 'polypeptide(L)' 'MARAYVDGFQTSSGKDEIHDGWGYGSVNAMVKHWPGGGPEEGGRDAHWAMGKFAVYPGDNFAAHTKP' A
#
# COMPACT_ATOMS: atom_id res chain seq x y z
N MET A 1 -6.83 6.03 5.91
CA MET A 1 -5.82 5.60 6.90
C MET A 1 -4.43 5.45 6.31
N ALA A 2 -4.26 4.75 5.17
CA ALA A 2 -2.94 4.51 4.57
C ALA A 2 -2.10 5.80 4.37
N ARG A 3 -2.70 6.88 3.86
CA ARG A 3 -2.02 8.17 3.73
C ARG A 3 -1.41 8.67 5.05
N ALA A 4 -2.21 8.73 6.11
CA ALA A 4 -1.72 9.21 7.41
C ALA A 4 -0.59 8.34 7.98
N TYR A 5 -0.63 7.02 7.73
CA TYR A 5 0.46 6.11 8.11
C TYR A 5 1.74 6.44 7.32
N VAL A 6 1.63 6.59 6.00
CA VAL A 6 2.76 6.94 5.12
C VAL A 6 3.34 8.30 5.50
N ASP A 7 2.50 9.33 5.67
CA ASP A 7 2.91 10.67 6.09
C ASP A 7 3.63 10.63 7.44
N GLY A 8 3.14 9.83 8.40
CA GLY A 8 3.78 9.68 9.71
C GLY A 8 5.18 9.07 9.68
N PHE A 9 5.50 8.24 8.68
CA PHE A 9 6.85 7.71 8.48
C PHE A 9 7.72 8.62 7.60
N GLN A 10 7.14 9.26 6.59
CA GLN A 10 7.92 9.99 5.58
C GLN A 10 8.18 11.45 5.96
N THR A 11 7.31 12.08 6.77
CA THR A 11 7.42 13.50 7.09
C THR A 11 8.30 13.77 8.31
N SER A 12 9.46 14.38 8.07
CA SER A 12 10.26 15.08 9.09
C SER A 12 9.73 16.51 9.27
N SER A 13 9.97 17.11 10.44
CA SER A 13 9.55 18.49 10.73
C SER A 13 10.57 19.26 11.56
N GLY A 14 10.48 20.59 11.55
CA GLY A 14 11.35 21.46 12.35
C GLY A 14 12.81 21.36 11.94
N LYS A 15 13.71 21.23 12.92
CA LYS A 15 15.16 21.14 12.67
C LYS A 15 15.59 19.87 11.94
N ASP A 16 14.73 18.85 11.91
CA ASP A 16 15.04 17.56 11.31
C ASP A 16 14.63 17.52 9.84
N GLU A 17 13.89 18.51 9.33
CA GLU A 17 13.53 18.66 7.91
C GLU A 17 14.69 19.22 7.09
N ILE A 18 14.93 18.61 5.93
CA ILE A 18 15.92 19.03 4.93
C ILE A 18 15.21 19.71 3.74
N HIS A 19 14.14 19.11 3.19
CA HIS A 19 13.42 19.65 2.02
C HIS A 19 12.04 18.99 1.83
N ASP A 20 10.99 19.78 1.65
CA ASP A 20 9.60 19.34 1.36
C ASP A 20 9.09 18.22 2.28
N GLY A 21 9.32 18.37 3.60
CA GLY A 21 8.97 17.35 4.60
C GLY A 21 9.88 16.12 4.62
N TRP A 22 10.88 16.00 3.74
CA TRP A 22 11.93 14.98 3.87
C TRP A 22 13.05 15.46 4.77
N GLY A 23 13.61 14.56 5.57
CA GLY A 23 14.62 14.91 6.55
C GLY A 23 15.22 13.73 7.30
N TYR A 24 15.90 14.02 8.40
CA TYR A 24 16.63 13.03 9.20
C TYR A 24 15.72 12.00 9.91
N GLY A 25 14.45 12.32 10.11
CA GLY A 25 13.45 11.41 10.67
C GLY A 25 12.69 10.59 9.63
N SER A 26 12.89 10.86 8.34
CA SER A 26 12.08 10.26 7.28
C SER A 26 12.45 8.81 7.01
N VAL A 27 11.44 7.96 6.87
CA VAL A 27 11.54 6.55 6.51
C VAL A 27 10.74 6.28 5.25
N ASN A 28 11.36 5.65 4.26
CA ASN A 28 10.67 5.24 3.02
C ASN A 28 9.57 4.21 3.30
N ALA A 29 8.34 4.55 2.97
CA ALA A 29 7.22 3.62 2.98
C ALA A 29 7.05 2.94 1.60
N MET A 30 6.55 1.70 1.61
CA MET A 30 6.24 0.94 0.40
C MET A 30 4.80 0.41 0.48
N VAL A 31 3.98 0.78 -0.49
CA VAL A 31 2.61 0.28 -0.61
C VAL A 31 2.63 -1.07 -1.30
N LYS A 32 1.99 -2.06 -0.67
CA LYS A 32 1.81 -3.40 -1.19
C LYS A 32 0.52 -4.02 -0.63
N HIS A 33 -0.04 -5.04 -1.27
CA HIS A 33 0.30 -5.54 -2.60
C HIS A 33 -0.43 -4.70 -3.66
N TRP A 34 0.17 -4.48 -4.83
CA TRP A 34 -0.54 -3.93 -5.99
C TRP A 34 -1.02 -5.09 -6.87
N PRO A 35 -2.25 -5.07 -7.41
CA PRO A 35 -3.32 -4.07 -7.24
C PRO A 35 -4.15 -4.28 -5.95
N GLY A 36 -3.70 -5.16 -5.05
CA GLY A 36 -4.35 -5.49 -3.79
C GLY A 36 -4.23 -6.98 -3.48
N GLY A 37 -4.22 -7.37 -2.20
CA GLY A 37 -4.32 -8.79 -1.79
C GLY A 37 -5.76 -9.26 -1.54
N GLY A 38 -6.71 -8.32 -1.45
CA GLY A 38 -8.13 -8.64 -1.27
C GLY A 38 -8.82 -9.48 -2.37
N PRO A 39 -8.43 -9.41 -3.67
CA PRO A 39 -9.09 -10.15 -4.73
C PRO A 39 -8.55 -11.58 -4.90
N GLU A 40 -7.65 -12.07 -4.03
CA GLU A 40 -7.18 -13.46 -4.08
C GLU A 40 -8.38 -14.43 -4.12
N GLU A 41 -8.38 -15.37 -5.07
CA GLU A 41 -9.52 -16.24 -5.35
C GLU A 41 -9.95 -17.01 -4.09
N GLY A 42 -11.13 -16.68 -3.56
CA GLY A 42 -11.64 -17.27 -2.33
C GLY A 42 -10.85 -16.87 -1.06
N GLY A 43 -10.10 -15.78 -1.09
CA GLY A 43 -9.29 -15.27 0.02
C GLY A 43 -8.11 -16.18 0.37
N ARG A 44 -7.61 -16.96 -0.60
CA ARG A 44 -6.57 -17.97 -0.39
C ARG A 44 -5.19 -17.35 -0.53
N ASP A 45 -4.32 -17.71 0.40
CA ASP A 45 -2.93 -17.26 0.46
C ASP A 45 -2.16 -17.43 -0.87
N ALA A 46 -1.69 -16.30 -1.42
CA ALA A 46 -0.94 -16.21 -2.67
C ALA A 46 0.43 -16.90 -2.68
N HIS A 47 0.96 -17.32 -1.53
CA HIS A 47 2.22 -18.10 -1.49
C HIS A 47 2.06 -19.51 -2.05
N TRP A 48 0.83 -19.97 -2.26
CA TRP A 48 0.55 -21.33 -2.70
C TRP A 48 -0.22 -21.37 -4.02
N ALA A 49 -0.15 -22.50 -4.71
CA ALA A 49 -0.78 -22.67 -6.02
C ALA A 49 -2.30 -22.43 -6.02
N MET A 50 -2.99 -22.63 -4.89
CA MET A 50 -4.42 -22.36 -4.77
C MET A 50 -4.77 -20.87 -4.67
N GLY A 51 -3.83 -19.99 -4.33
CA GLY A 51 -4.03 -18.54 -4.21
C GLY A 51 -3.49 -17.73 -5.40
N LYS A 52 -3.09 -18.40 -6.49
CA LYS A 52 -2.37 -17.77 -7.61
C LYS A 52 -3.20 -16.78 -8.46
N PHE A 53 -4.52 -16.74 -8.29
CA PHE A 53 -5.41 -15.93 -9.11
C PHE A 53 -6.03 -14.79 -8.30
N ALA A 54 -5.97 -13.58 -8.84
CA ALA A 54 -6.81 -12.48 -8.42
C ALA A 54 -8.10 -12.49 -9.26
N VAL A 55 -9.26 -12.55 -8.60
CA VAL A 55 -10.58 -12.55 -9.22
C VAL A 55 -11.32 -11.30 -8.78
N TYR A 56 -11.91 -10.59 -9.74
CA TYR A 56 -12.67 -9.35 -9.50
C TYR A 56 -14.14 -9.56 -9.89
N PRO A 57 -14.97 -10.09 -8.97
CA PRO A 57 -16.40 -10.24 -9.24
C PRO A 57 -17.04 -8.91 -9.62
N GLY A 58 -17.88 -8.91 -10.66
CA GLY A 58 -18.57 -7.70 -11.11
C GLY A 58 -17.68 -6.64 -11.76
N ASP A 59 -16.54 -7.04 -12.35
CA ASP A 59 -15.59 -6.14 -13.04
C ASP A 59 -15.03 -5.04 -12.11
N ASN A 60 -14.86 -5.37 -10.82
CA ASN A 60 -14.55 -4.39 -9.78
C ASN A 60 -13.05 -4.01 -9.68
N PHE A 61 -12.25 -4.25 -10.71
CA PHE A 61 -10.81 -3.93 -10.70
C PHE A 61 -10.56 -2.45 -10.39
N ALA A 62 -11.40 -1.56 -10.93
CA ALA A 62 -11.30 -0.12 -10.73
C ALA A 62 -11.48 0.34 -9.26
N ALA A 63 -12.09 -0.47 -8.39
CA ALA A 63 -12.16 -0.16 -6.97
C ALA A 63 -10.86 -0.53 -6.24
N HIS A 64 -10.18 -1.59 -6.67
CA HIS A 64 -8.92 -2.05 -6.07
C HIS A 64 -7.72 -1.15 -6.42
N THR A 65 -7.82 -0.37 -7.49
CA THR A 65 -6.79 0.62 -7.86
C THR A 65 -6.96 1.97 -7.19
N LYS A 66 -8.02 2.16 -6.38
CA LYS A 66 -8.22 3.38 -5.58
C LYS A 66 -7.39 3.28 -4.28
N PRO A 67 -6.72 4.37 -3.86
CA PRO A 67 -6.02 4.45 -2.58
C PRO A 67 -6.94 4.35 -1.34
#